data_AF-A0A4U5M0M0-F1
#
_entry.id   AF-A0A4U5M0M0-F1
#
_cell.length_a   1.000
_cell.length_b   1.000
_cell.length_c   1.000
_cell.angle_alpha   90.00
_cell.angle_beta   90.00
_cell.angle_gamma   90.00
#
_symmetry.space_group_name_H-M   'P 1'
#
loop_
_entity.id
_entity.type
_entity.pdbx_description
1 polymer ?
#
loop_
_entity_poly.entity_id
_entity_poly.type
_entity_poly.pdbx_seq_one_letter_code
_entity_poly.pdbx_strand_id
1 'polypeptide(L)'
;METVQRIDCPNADQKTFSLGAQLCVTDNKVYATYWNSSEVFAYNRLTQQNEEMLCPTENTNCYWRFANETVFHFCYEEDRWNAYKMTQDCNGQIDFRLLFERISGRLYGNQFLSCTNDDKKRLYSLATEKFYNVPDKAFKNSFLYNDRIYMVVRDSEKLEFYSFAVSDHISQIARFDFEVGVAEIPGLSFETKIAVIGHCVFFLQVWNGNLNCFKLDMRTECAQKLPLTQKAIGTSVSGTKLYFTDGTRETLWAIDLLPYASETQSSEHQLLQFECPVCFELASKPKVFPCGHLICSGCEVKITVVDQLHHLKTIVCPRCCESFNLPVAKKLPVFGDLQGSTPRKPLNTTADSVRCISCKDTVPKNRAFHCDYCARNLQKVDFLLCGTCAFEYHVKHSESVKKAEFATETEKRELLKGILSELEEVTHEKNTTITEVTSKLQKKIVSHYEGMEKVVKVIEERVKKVKENVLITKNALDAEAEKLKDQQLAIQQKKAEIAEWKNDLLEKLE
;
A
#
# COMPACT_ATOMS: atom_id res chain seq x y z
N MET A 1 -20.55 -5.68 -11.83
CA MET A 1 -21.19 -6.04 -10.55
C MET A 1 -20.42 -5.31 -9.47
N GLU A 2 -20.99 -4.27 -8.88
CA GLU A 2 -20.29 -3.46 -7.86
C GLU A 2 -20.43 -4.14 -6.48
N THR A 3 -19.34 -4.65 -5.93
CA THR A 3 -19.28 -5.12 -4.53
C THR A 3 -19.09 -3.92 -3.61
N VAL A 4 -20.16 -3.14 -3.44
CA VAL A 4 -20.23 -2.16 -2.34
C VAL A 4 -20.57 -2.93 -1.07
N GLN A 5 -19.68 -2.89 -0.07
CA GLN A 5 -19.91 -3.56 1.20
C GLN A 5 -20.31 -2.53 2.27
N ARG A 6 -21.40 -2.82 2.98
CA ARG A 6 -21.80 -2.10 4.20
C ARG A 6 -20.95 -2.59 5.37
N ILE A 7 -20.43 -1.66 6.16
CA ILE A 7 -19.71 -1.94 7.41
C ILE A 7 -20.55 -1.37 8.55
N ASP A 8 -21.15 -2.25 9.34
CA ASP A 8 -21.83 -1.85 10.57
C ASP A 8 -20.78 -1.57 11.66
N CYS A 9 -20.79 -0.36 12.24
CA CYS A 9 -19.96 0.00 13.39
C CYS A 9 -20.79 -0.18 14.68
N PRO A 10 -20.74 -1.34 15.35
CA PRO A 10 -21.45 -1.55 16.62
C PRO A 10 -20.84 -0.61 17.69
N ASN A 11 -21.68 0.15 18.40
CA ASN A 11 -21.34 1.13 19.45
C ASN A 11 -21.06 2.59 19.01
N ALA A 12 -21.56 3.02 17.83
CA ALA A 12 -21.64 4.44 17.50
C ALA A 12 -22.77 5.18 18.27
N ASP A 13 -22.96 4.89 19.55
CA ASP A 13 -24.03 5.49 20.34
C ASP A 13 -23.76 6.99 20.60
N GLN A 14 -24.69 7.81 20.11
CA GLN A 14 -24.96 9.23 20.40
C GLN A 14 -23.89 10.30 20.10
N LYS A 15 -22.60 9.98 19.91
CA LYS A 15 -21.58 10.94 19.39
C LYS A 15 -21.28 10.64 17.91
N THR A 16 -22.28 10.95 17.09
CA THR A 16 -22.33 10.68 15.64
C THR A 16 -21.22 11.35 14.83
N PHE A 17 -20.74 10.67 13.77
CA PHE A 17 -19.87 11.24 12.72
C PHE A 17 -20.51 12.52 12.15
N SER A 18 -20.12 13.68 12.67
CA SER A 18 -20.58 14.96 12.18
C SER A 18 -19.95 15.26 10.80
N LEU A 19 -20.63 16.09 10.01
CA LEU A 19 -20.08 16.64 8.77
C LEU A 19 -18.69 17.23 9.05
N GLY A 20 -17.64 16.61 8.52
CA GLY A 20 -16.26 17.04 8.72
C GLY A 20 -15.33 16.00 9.36
N ALA A 21 -15.83 14.83 9.77
CA ALA A 21 -14.97 13.80 10.33
C ALA A 21 -13.90 13.34 9.31
N GLN A 22 -12.63 13.49 9.66
CA GLN A 22 -11.53 12.91 8.87
C GLN A 22 -11.35 11.47 9.30
N LEU A 23 -11.61 10.56 8.38
CA LEU A 23 -11.32 9.15 8.53
C LEU A 23 -9.88 8.91 8.05
N CYS A 24 -9.05 8.34 8.91
CA CYS A 24 -7.76 7.76 8.53
C CYS A 24 -7.79 6.28 8.88
N VAL A 25 -7.53 5.41 7.92
CA VAL A 25 -7.64 3.96 8.13
C VAL A 25 -6.29 3.32 7.89
N THR A 26 -5.84 2.54 8.86
CA THR A 26 -4.70 1.63 8.78
C THR A 26 -5.21 0.20 8.68
N ASP A 27 -4.32 -0.76 8.46
CA ASP A 27 -4.72 -2.17 8.35
C ASP A 27 -5.51 -2.63 9.58
N ASN A 28 -5.15 -2.12 10.77
CA ASN A 28 -5.70 -2.55 12.05
C ASN A 28 -6.52 -1.50 12.81
N LYS A 29 -6.48 -0.21 12.45
CA LYS A 29 -7.17 0.87 13.17
C LYS A 29 -7.87 1.84 12.21
N VAL A 30 -9.08 2.28 12.58
CA VAL A 30 -9.83 3.36 11.94
C VAL A 30 -9.80 4.54 12.90
N TYR A 31 -9.08 5.58 12.55
CA TYR A 31 -9.07 6.84 13.26
C TYR A 31 -10.17 7.73 12.73
N ALA A 32 -11.02 8.23 13.63
CA ALA A 32 -12.05 9.21 13.31
C ALA A 32 -11.82 10.45 14.17
N THR A 33 -11.55 11.58 13.53
CA THR A 33 -11.42 12.86 14.23
C THR A 33 -12.71 13.63 14.07
N TYR A 34 -13.30 14.12 15.15
CA TYR A 34 -14.49 14.94 15.11
C TYR A 34 -14.11 16.42 15.04
N TRP A 35 -14.83 17.20 14.24
CA TRP A 35 -14.68 18.66 14.21
C TRP A 35 -15.30 19.22 15.51
N ASN A 36 -14.55 20.04 16.26
CA ASN A 36 -14.93 20.70 17.53
C ASN A 36 -14.87 19.90 18.84
N SER A 37 -14.15 18.78 18.94
CA SER A 37 -13.78 18.19 20.23
C SER A 37 -12.26 18.05 20.36
N SER A 38 -11.73 18.35 21.55
CA SER A 38 -10.35 18.02 21.93
C SER A 38 -10.12 16.51 22.02
N GLU A 39 -11.19 15.73 22.04
CA GLU A 39 -11.21 14.26 22.06
C GLU A 39 -11.06 13.70 20.64
N VAL A 40 -10.05 12.84 20.45
CA VAL A 40 -9.84 12.08 19.22
C VAL A 40 -9.97 10.60 19.55
N PHE A 41 -10.80 9.88 18.80
CA PHE A 41 -10.99 8.45 19.03
C PHE A 41 -10.35 7.63 17.91
N ALA A 42 -9.54 6.66 18.30
CA ALA A 42 -9.01 5.63 17.42
C ALA A 42 -9.82 4.35 17.63
N TYR A 43 -10.64 3.97 16.66
CA TYR A 43 -11.32 2.67 16.69
C TYR A 43 -10.34 1.58 16.24
N ASN A 44 -10.00 0.68 17.14
CA ASN A 44 -9.12 -0.44 16.83
C ASN A 44 -9.97 -1.60 16.27
N ARG A 45 -9.74 -1.96 15.00
CA ARG A 45 -10.52 -3.00 14.31
C ARG A 45 -10.28 -4.39 14.87
N LEU A 46 -9.07 -4.65 15.40
CA LEU A 46 -8.71 -5.93 15.98
C LEU A 46 -9.37 -6.13 17.34
N THR A 47 -9.37 -5.10 18.18
CA THR A 47 -9.94 -5.18 19.54
C THR A 47 -11.41 -4.78 19.60
N GLN A 48 -11.93 -4.15 18.54
CA GLN A 48 -13.27 -3.54 18.48
C GLN A 48 -13.52 -2.52 19.60
N GLN A 49 -12.47 -1.82 20.03
CA GLN A 49 -12.52 -0.82 21.10
C GLN A 49 -12.11 0.56 20.58
N ASN A 50 -12.71 1.60 21.18
CA ASN A 50 -12.27 2.98 21.01
C ASN A 50 -11.10 3.24 21.98
N GLU A 51 -9.98 3.67 21.44
CA GLU A 51 -8.85 4.21 22.19
C GLU A 51 -8.94 5.75 22.13
N GLU A 52 -8.98 6.40 23.29
CA GLU A 52 -8.93 7.85 23.36
C GLU A 52 -7.50 8.32 23.12
N MET A 53 -7.31 9.21 22.15
CA MET A 53 -6.05 9.88 21.91
C MET A 53 -6.16 11.32 22.40
N LEU A 54 -5.26 11.69 23.32
CA LEU A 54 -5.16 13.05 23.83
C LEU A 54 -4.50 13.95 22.78
N CYS A 55 -5.18 15.04 22.43
CA CYS A 55 -4.60 16.10 21.62
C CYS A 55 -3.46 16.78 22.41
N PRO A 56 -2.23 16.86 21.88
CA PRO A 56 -1.10 17.43 22.62
C PRO A 56 -1.16 18.95 22.80
N THR A 57 -2.07 19.66 22.13
CA THR A 57 -2.11 21.13 22.11
C THR A 57 -3.41 21.74 22.66
N GLU A 58 -4.35 20.92 23.17
CA GLU A 58 -5.70 21.36 23.60
C GLU A 58 -6.52 22.15 22.55
N ASN A 59 -6.02 22.26 21.31
CA ASN A 59 -6.63 23.07 20.27
C ASN A 59 -7.72 22.28 19.52
N THR A 60 -8.73 22.99 19.00
CA THR A 60 -9.88 22.42 18.29
C THR A 60 -9.62 22.19 16.80
N ASN A 61 -8.63 22.86 16.22
CA ASN A 61 -8.29 22.73 14.79
C ASN A 61 -7.13 21.77 14.57
N CYS A 62 -7.38 20.49 14.87
CA CYS A 62 -6.36 19.44 14.79
C CYS A 62 -6.65 18.42 13.68
N TYR A 63 -5.60 17.96 13.03
CA TYR A 63 -5.64 17.08 11.87
C TYR A 63 -4.64 15.95 12.10
N TRP A 64 -5.09 14.72 11.93
CA TRP A 64 -4.28 13.54 12.19
C TRP A 64 -3.98 12.82 10.88
N ARG A 65 -2.73 12.42 10.69
CA ARG A 65 -2.28 11.69 9.50
C ARG A 65 -1.50 10.46 9.92
N PHE A 66 -1.47 9.49 9.02
CA PHE A 66 -0.74 8.27 9.23
C PHE A 66 0.15 7.99 8.02
N ALA A 67 1.44 7.85 8.26
CA ALA A 67 2.40 7.47 7.25
C ALA A 67 3.47 6.58 7.90
N ASN A 68 3.86 5.49 7.23
CA ASN A 68 4.87 4.54 7.71
C ASN A 68 4.68 4.14 9.18
N GLU A 69 3.49 3.65 9.50
CA GLU A 69 3.16 3.20 10.87
C GLU A 69 3.19 4.28 11.95
N THR A 70 3.41 5.54 11.54
CA THR A 70 3.57 6.67 12.46
C THR A 70 2.38 7.61 12.36
N VAL A 71 1.88 8.04 13.52
CA VAL A 71 0.85 9.05 13.64
C VAL A 71 1.51 10.43 13.63
N PHE A 72 0.99 11.32 12.79
CA PHE A 72 1.36 12.72 12.72
C PHE A 72 0.17 13.57 13.14
N HIS A 73 0.41 14.50 14.05
CA HIS A 73 -0.59 15.45 14.55
C HIS A 73 -0.28 16.83 14.00
N PHE A 74 -1.25 17.47 13.36
CA PHE A 74 -1.14 18.82 12.83
C PHE A 74 -2.15 19.71 13.52
N CYS A 75 -1.69 20.76 14.18
CA CYS A 75 -2.53 21.73 14.87
C CYS A 75 -2.45 23.07 14.13
N TYR A 76 -3.59 23.68 13.82
CA TYR A 76 -3.67 25.00 13.21
C TYR A 76 -3.99 26.06 14.27
N GLU A 77 -3.05 26.97 14.50
CA GLU A 77 -3.10 27.99 15.55
C GLU A 77 -2.55 29.30 15.00
N GLU A 78 -3.25 30.42 15.24
CA GLU A 78 -2.80 31.77 14.83
C GLU A 78 -2.40 31.86 13.34
N ASP A 79 -3.20 31.26 12.47
CA ASP A 79 -2.96 31.16 11.02
C ASP A 79 -1.71 30.38 10.59
N ARG A 80 -1.21 29.52 11.47
CA ARG A 80 -0.01 28.73 11.22
C ARG A 80 -0.17 27.28 11.69
N TRP A 81 0.62 26.39 11.11
CA TRP A 81 0.61 24.97 11.45
C TRP A 81 1.77 24.60 12.36
N ASN A 82 1.45 23.83 13.39
CA ASN A 82 2.38 23.05 14.18
C ASN A 82 2.21 21.59 13.76
N ALA A 83 3.31 20.88 13.48
CA ALA A 83 3.27 19.46 13.17
C ALA A 83 4.08 18.68 14.20
N TYR A 84 3.50 17.59 14.69
CA TYR A 84 4.07 16.70 15.68
C TYR A 84 4.11 15.29 15.12
N LYS A 85 5.16 14.55 15.45
CA LYS A 85 5.29 13.12 15.20
C LYS A 85 5.07 12.39 16.50
N MET A 86 4.10 11.48 16.51
CA MET A 86 3.93 10.57 17.64
C MET A 86 5.13 9.63 17.70
N THR A 87 5.75 9.56 18.86
CA THR A 87 6.83 8.65 19.19
C THR A 87 6.41 7.81 20.38
N GLN A 88 6.89 6.58 20.46
CA GLN A 88 6.69 5.73 21.62
C GLN A 88 8.04 5.42 22.23
N ASP A 89 8.19 5.64 23.54
CA ASP A 89 9.42 5.30 24.24
C ASP A 89 9.51 3.79 24.53
N CYS A 90 10.64 3.36 25.09
CA CYS A 90 10.86 1.95 25.46
C CYS A 90 9.91 1.41 26.54
N ASN A 91 9.21 2.29 27.28
CA ASN A 91 8.21 1.92 28.27
C ASN A 91 6.79 1.87 27.69
N GLY A 92 6.64 2.12 26.39
CA GLY A 92 5.35 2.19 25.73
C GLY A 92 4.63 3.53 25.93
N GLN A 93 5.25 4.52 26.58
CA GLN A 93 4.69 5.85 26.76
C GLN A 93 4.69 6.60 25.43
N ILE A 94 3.53 7.15 25.08
CA ILE A 94 3.34 7.96 23.87
C ILE A 94 3.81 9.39 24.16
N ASP A 95 4.64 9.93 23.29
CA ASP A 95 5.11 11.32 23.28
C ASP A 95 4.92 11.94 21.88
N PHE A 96 4.89 13.25 21.79
CA PHE A 96 4.70 14.00 20.54
C PHE A 96 5.90 14.91 20.26
N ARG A 97 6.81 14.45 19.40
CA ARG A 97 7.96 15.24 18.97
C ARG A 97 7.54 16.30 17.95
N LEU A 98 7.71 17.57 18.29
CA LEU A 98 7.54 18.68 17.35
C LEU A 98 8.46 18.51 16.12
N LEU A 99 7.88 18.49 14.93
CA LEU A 99 8.60 18.44 13.65
C LEU A 99 8.88 19.84 13.12
N PHE A 100 7.88 20.71 13.18
CA PHE A 100 8.00 22.11 12.82
C PHE A 100 6.87 22.92 13.47
N GLU A 101 7.18 24.19 13.75
CA GLU A 101 6.32 25.13 14.44
C GLU A 101 5.96 26.29 13.53
N ARG A 102 4.72 26.77 13.63
CA ARG A 102 4.29 28.06 13.08
C ARG A 102 4.60 28.24 11.59
N ILE A 103 4.40 27.17 10.81
CA ILE A 103 4.58 27.20 9.36
C ILE A 103 3.25 27.49 8.66
N SER A 104 3.22 28.51 7.81
CA SER A 104 2.08 28.73 6.91
C SER A 104 2.06 27.62 5.84
N GLY A 105 0.91 27.03 5.56
CA GLY A 105 0.89 25.89 4.65
C GLY A 105 -0.46 25.21 4.50
N ARG A 106 -0.46 24.10 3.78
CA ARG A 106 -1.66 23.28 3.52
C ARG A 106 -1.30 21.80 3.51
N LEU A 107 -2.20 20.99 4.06
CA LEU A 107 -2.04 19.54 4.13
C LEU A 107 -2.74 18.87 2.93
N TYR A 108 -1.97 18.11 2.15
CA TYR A 108 -2.43 17.35 0.99
C TYR A 108 -2.16 15.87 1.25
N GLY A 109 -3.17 15.11 1.66
CA GLY A 109 -2.98 13.70 2.03
C GLY A 109 -1.88 13.53 3.09
N ASN A 110 -0.83 12.78 2.75
CA ASN A 110 0.34 12.51 3.59
C ASN A 110 1.53 13.45 3.31
N GLN A 111 1.28 14.61 2.72
CA GLN A 111 2.29 15.64 2.48
C GLN A 111 1.79 17.01 2.95
N PHE A 112 2.70 17.83 3.48
CA PHE A 112 2.43 19.17 3.96
C PHE A 112 3.17 20.20 3.09
N LEU A 113 2.42 21.02 2.37
CA LEU A 113 2.98 22.11 1.58
C LEU A 113 3.23 23.32 2.49
N SER A 114 4.49 23.55 2.81
CA SER A 114 4.98 24.71 3.53
C SER A 114 5.17 25.89 2.58
N CYS A 115 4.64 27.05 2.96
CA CYS A 115 5.01 28.36 2.44
C CYS A 115 5.94 28.99 3.49
N THR A 116 7.23 29.14 3.17
CA THR A 116 8.19 29.89 4.00
C THR A 116 8.13 31.38 3.66
N ASN A 117 8.62 32.24 4.56
CA ASN A 117 8.66 33.71 4.35
C ASN A 117 9.42 34.13 3.08
N ASP A 118 10.29 33.27 2.53
CA ASP A 118 11.08 33.54 1.31
C ASP A 118 10.30 33.24 0.01
N ASP A 119 8.97 33.16 0.05
CA ASP A 119 8.06 32.78 -1.06
C ASP A 119 8.30 31.40 -1.70
N LYS A 120 9.34 30.66 -1.28
CA LYS A 120 9.62 29.31 -1.77
C LYS A 120 8.65 28.30 -1.14
N LYS A 121 7.86 27.65 -2.01
CA LYS A 121 7.00 26.53 -1.61
C LYS A 121 7.82 25.26 -1.48
N ARG A 122 7.72 24.61 -0.31
CA ARG A 122 8.38 23.32 -0.05
C ARG A 122 7.35 22.29 0.38
N LEU A 123 7.43 21.09 -0.14
CA LEU A 123 6.58 19.97 0.24
C LEU A 123 7.31 19.12 1.28
N TYR A 124 6.79 19.03 2.49
CA TYR A 124 7.23 18.07 3.50
C TYR A 124 6.47 16.76 3.31
N SER A 125 7.18 15.67 3.03
CA SER A 125 6.57 14.35 2.92
C SER A 125 6.61 13.63 4.26
N LEU A 126 5.46 13.21 4.78
CA LEU A 126 5.41 12.46 6.04
C LEU A 126 6.07 11.08 5.91
N ALA A 127 6.00 10.47 4.71
CA ALA A 127 6.59 9.17 4.46
C ALA A 127 8.13 9.20 4.38
N THR A 128 8.74 10.35 4.13
CA THR A 128 10.21 10.45 4.03
C THR A 128 10.81 11.38 5.07
N GLU A 129 9.97 12.13 5.79
CA GLU A 129 10.35 13.16 6.78
C GLU A 129 11.34 14.18 6.21
N LYS A 130 11.18 14.52 4.91
CA LYS A 130 12.04 15.45 4.17
C LYS A 130 11.22 16.53 3.46
N PHE A 131 11.86 17.68 3.24
CA PHE A 131 11.33 18.77 2.40
C PHE A 131 11.82 18.65 0.96
N TYR A 132 10.92 18.89 0.00
CA TYR A 132 11.17 18.89 -1.43
C TYR A 132 10.78 20.25 -2.03
N ASN A 133 11.50 20.72 -3.04
CA ASN A 133 11.15 21.97 -3.72
C ASN A 133 9.95 21.73 -4.65
N VAL A 134 8.91 22.54 -4.54
CA VAL A 134 7.74 22.43 -5.41
C VAL A 134 7.94 23.30 -6.64
N PRO A 135 7.50 22.87 -7.84
CA PRO A 135 7.48 23.73 -9.01
C PRO A 135 6.76 25.06 -8.70
N ASP A 136 7.23 26.15 -9.29
CA ASP A 136 6.59 27.47 -9.17
C ASP A 136 5.34 27.56 -10.05
N LYS A 137 4.37 26.71 -9.72
CA LYS A 137 3.10 26.54 -10.42
C LYS A 137 1.98 26.21 -9.41
N ALA A 138 0.74 26.14 -9.89
CA ALA A 138 -0.43 25.88 -9.04
C ALA A 138 -0.49 24.40 -8.59
N PHE A 139 0.25 24.07 -7.54
CA PHE A 139 0.25 22.76 -6.88
C PHE A 139 -1.17 22.34 -6.45
N LYS A 140 -1.54 21.09 -6.76
CA LYS A 140 -2.84 20.51 -6.42
C LYS A 140 -2.76 19.33 -5.47
N ASN A 141 -1.78 18.45 -5.64
CA ASN A 141 -1.67 17.25 -4.82
C ASN A 141 -0.30 16.57 -4.97
N SER A 142 -0.04 15.54 -4.17
CA SER A 142 1.16 14.71 -4.29
C SER A 142 0.91 13.28 -3.83
N PHE A 143 1.74 12.35 -4.31
CA PHE A 143 1.67 10.93 -3.92
C PHE A 143 3.03 10.25 -4.10
N LEU A 144 3.24 9.13 -3.41
CA LEU A 144 4.44 8.32 -3.55
C LEU A 144 4.16 7.17 -4.53
N TYR A 145 5.02 6.95 -5.51
CA TYR A 145 4.94 5.86 -6.47
C TYR A 145 6.36 5.48 -6.95
N ASN A 146 6.71 4.19 -6.92
CA ASN A 146 8.03 3.66 -7.32
C ASN A 146 9.21 4.47 -6.76
N ASP A 147 9.26 4.65 -5.44
CA ASP A 147 10.30 5.43 -4.73
C ASP A 147 10.48 6.86 -5.22
N ARG A 148 9.43 7.43 -5.81
CA ARG A 148 9.38 8.82 -6.25
C ARG A 148 8.16 9.52 -5.70
N ILE A 149 8.35 10.76 -5.26
CA ILE A 149 7.25 11.64 -4.86
C ILE A 149 6.81 12.37 -6.11
N TYR A 150 5.59 12.10 -6.55
CA TYR A 150 4.94 12.81 -7.63
C TYR A 150 4.18 14.02 -7.08
N MET A 151 4.27 15.14 -7.78
CA MET A 151 3.60 16.39 -7.52
C MET A 151 2.71 16.68 -8.72
N VAL A 152 1.42 16.86 -8.44
CA VAL A 152 0.42 17.20 -9.45
C VAL A 152 0.22 18.69 -9.43
N VAL A 153 0.50 19.31 -10.56
CA VAL A 153 0.34 20.74 -10.79
C VAL A 153 -0.76 20.92 -11.82
N ARG A 154 -1.56 21.98 -11.67
CA ARG A 154 -2.57 22.34 -12.67
C ARG A 154 -2.12 23.54 -13.48
N ASP A 155 -2.08 23.37 -14.79
CA ASP A 155 -2.11 24.44 -15.77
C ASP A 155 -3.57 24.69 -16.22
N SER A 156 -3.83 25.76 -16.96
CA SER A 156 -5.17 26.14 -17.45
C SER A 156 -5.91 24.98 -18.13
N GLU A 157 -5.18 24.17 -18.92
CA GLU A 157 -5.74 23.09 -19.74
C GLU A 157 -5.26 21.69 -19.36
N LYS A 158 -4.19 21.58 -18.56
CA LYS A 158 -3.49 20.31 -18.30
C LYS A 158 -3.14 20.10 -16.84
N LEU A 159 -3.02 18.83 -16.46
CA LEU A 159 -2.40 18.39 -15.23
C LEU A 159 -0.99 17.93 -15.54
N GLU A 160 0.00 18.59 -14.94
CA GLU A 160 1.40 18.25 -15.10
C GLU A 160 1.88 17.45 -13.89
N PHE A 161 2.66 16.41 -14.17
CA PHE A 161 3.22 15.52 -13.16
C PHE A 161 4.72 15.74 -13.10
N TYR A 162 5.18 16.18 -11.94
CA TYR A 162 6.58 16.31 -11.62
C TYR A 162 6.96 15.28 -10.58
N SER A 163 8.22 14.84 -10.53
CA SER A 163 8.65 13.97 -9.44
C SER A 163 10.09 14.17 -8.99
N PHE A 164 10.37 13.57 -7.83
CA PHE A 164 11.67 13.45 -7.19
C PHE A 164 11.92 12.03 -6.76
N ALA A 165 13.13 11.50 -6.93
CA ALA A 165 13.47 10.26 -6.26
C ALA A 165 13.64 10.49 -4.75
N VAL A 166 13.14 9.57 -3.93
CA VAL A 166 13.23 9.64 -2.47
C VAL A 166 14.68 9.58 -1.99
N SER A 167 15.55 8.93 -2.77
CA SER A 167 17.00 8.85 -2.57
C SER A 167 17.73 10.17 -2.81
N ASP A 168 17.16 11.10 -3.57
CA ASP A 168 17.87 12.32 -3.95
C ASP A 168 18.06 13.24 -2.74
N HIS A 169 19.21 13.92 -2.72
CA HIS A 169 19.51 14.94 -1.72
C HIS A 169 18.64 16.19 -1.95
N ILE A 170 18.35 16.90 -0.84
CA ILE A 170 17.31 17.94 -0.63
C ILE A 170 17.33 19.15 -1.60
N SER A 171 18.29 19.24 -2.53
CA SER A 171 18.52 20.43 -3.36
C SER A 171 18.06 20.34 -4.81
N GLN A 172 17.46 19.23 -5.25
CA GLN A 172 17.07 19.12 -6.66
C GLN A 172 15.76 19.87 -6.96
N ILE A 173 15.56 20.20 -8.24
CA ILE A 173 14.31 20.74 -8.80
C ILE A 173 13.47 19.56 -9.28
N ALA A 174 12.14 19.66 -9.15
CA ALA A 174 11.24 18.58 -9.53
C ALA A 174 11.38 18.33 -11.03
N ARG A 175 11.57 17.07 -11.43
CA ARG A 175 11.65 16.72 -12.84
C ARG A 175 10.25 16.58 -13.40
N PHE A 176 9.96 17.27 -14.51
CA PHE A 176 8.74 17.00 -15.28
C PHE A 176 8.80 15.58 -15.84
N ASP A 177 7.75 14.80 -15.63
CA ASP A 177 7.61 13.45 -16.17
C ASP A 177 6.62 13.44 -17.35
N PHE A 178 5.35 13.80 -17.12
CA PHE A 178 4.30 13.78 -18.14
C PHE A 178 3.13 14.73 -17.83
N GLU A 179 2.16 14.83 -18.73
CA GLU A 179 0.95 15.64 -18.59
C GLU A 179 -0.32 14.90 -19.04
N VAL A 180 -1.46 15.28 -18.48
CA VAL A 180 -2.80 14.72 -18.77
C VAL A 180 -3.79 15.86 -18.98
N GLY A 181 -4.72 15.74 -19.92
CA GLY A 181 -5.73 16.78 -20.16
C GLY A 181 -6.67 16.99 -18.96
N VAL A 182 -6.96 18.24 -18.57
CA VAL A 182 -7.87 18.53 -17.44
C VAL A 182 -9.29 18.02 -17.69
N ALA A 183 -9.71 17.89 -18.95
CA ALA A 183 -10.99 17.28 -19.30
C ALA A 183 -11.13 15.83 -18.82
N GLU A 184 -10.01 15.11 -18.66
CA GLU A 184 -9.99 13.73 -18.19
C GLU A 184 -10.10 13.64 -16.65
N ILE A 185 -9.59 14.65 -15.93
CA ILE A 185 -9.66 14.77 -14.47
C ILE A 185 -10.07 16.20 -14.08
N PRO A 186 -11.36 16.56 -14.26
CA PRO A 186 -11.84 17.90 -14.05
C PRO A 186 -11.77 18.28 -12.56
N GLY A 187 -11.25 19.47 -12.29
CA GLY A 187 -11.50 20.13 -11.00
C GLY A 187 -10.76 19.54 -9.80
N LEU A 188 -9.49 19.13 -9.95
CA LEU A 188 -8.63 18.82 -8.81
C LEU A 188 -8.65 19.95 -7.76
N SER A 189 -9.34 19.69 -6.65
CA SER A 189 -9.36 20.52 -5.44
C SER A 189 -8.33 20.00 -4.45
N PHE A 190 -7.99 20.82 -3.46
CA PHE A 190 -7.10 20.43 -2.36
C PHE A 190 -7.71 19.32 -1.48
N GLU A 191 -9.03 19.10 -1.57
CA GLU A 191 -9.74 18.04 -0.84
C GLU A 191 -9.65 16.68 -1.54
N THR A 192 -9.10 16.64 -2.76
CA THR A 192 -8.94 15.41 -3.52
C THR A 192 -8.09 14.42 -2.73
N LYS A 193 -8.63 13.23 -2.45
CA LYS A 193 -7.88 12.13 -1.84
C LYS A 193 -7.21 11.32 -2.96
N ILE A 194 -6.02 10.80 -2.67
CA ILE A 194 -5.28 9.97 -3.62
C ILE A 194 -5.07 8.58 -3.04
N ALA A 195 -5.36 7.56 -3.84
CA ALA A 195 -4.95 6.17 -3.60
C ALA A 195 -3.94 5.75 -4.66
N VAL A 196 -2.90 5.03 -4.28
CA VAL A 196 -1.97 4.41 -5.23
C VAL A 196 -2.08 2.90 -5.07
N ILE A 197 -2.51 2.18 -6.11
CA ILE A 197 -2.71 0.73 -6.11
C ILE A 197 -2.05 0.15 -7.36
N GLY A 198 -0.94 -0.56 -7.15
CA GLY A 198 -0.10 -1.03 -8.27
C GLY A 198 0.40 0.16 -9.10
N HIS A 199 0.11 0.13 -10.40
CA HIS A 199 0.46 1.20 -11.34
C HIS A 199 -0.64 2.27 -11.51
N CYS A 200 -1.72 2.18 -10.74
CA CYS A 200 -2.86 3.07 -10.88
C CYS A 200 -2.94 4.06 -9.74
N VAL A 201 -3.16 5.32 -10.07
CA VAL A 201 -3.42 6.42 -9.13
C VAL A 201 -4.90 6.77 -9.22
N PHE A 202 -5.61 6.72 -8.10
CA PHE A 202 -7.03 7.06 -8.02
C PHE A 202 -7.19 8.41 -7.36
N PHE A 203 -7.81 9.35 -8.08
CA PHE A 203 -8.19 10.68 -7.59
C PHE A 203 -9.66 10.64 -7.18
N LEU A 204 -9.91 10.90 -5.89
CA LEU A 204 -11.21 10.78 -5.27
C LEU A 204 -11.71 12.15 -4.85
N GLN A 205 -12.88 12.51 -5.34
CA GLN A 205 -13.47 13.82 -5.13
C GLN A 205 -14.94 13.69 -4.76
N VAL A 206 -15.38 14.49 -3.81
CA VAL A 206 -16.80 14.64 -3.51
C VAL A 206 -17.24 16.00 -4.05
N TRP A 207 -18.14 16.01 -5.04
CA TRP A 207 -18.67 17.25 -5.61
C TRP A 207 -20.18 17.23 -5.60
N ASN A 208 -20.78 18.21 -4.91
CA ASN A 208 -22.22 18.33 -4.74
C ASN A 208 -22.84 17.03 -4.17
N GLY A 209 -22.13 16.40 -3.23
CA GLY A 209 -22.50 15.14 -2.61
C GLY A 209 -22.31 13.89 -3.48
N ASN A 210 -21.76 14.00 -4.69
CA ASN A 210 -21.47 12.86 -5.56
C ASN A 210 -19.99 12.47 -5.48
N LEU A 211 -19.75 11.17 -5.30
CA LEU A 211 -18.41 10.58 -5.34
C LEU A 211 -17.94 10.46 -6.79
N ASN A 212 -16.85 11.14 -7.12
CA ASN A 212 -16.16 11.04 -8.40
C ASN A 212 -14.81 10.37 -8.15
N CYS A 213 -14.53 9.30 -8.89
CA CYS A 213 -13.24 8.61 -8.85
C CYS A 213 -12.65 8.59 -10.25
N PHE A 214 -11.42 9.07 -10.39
CA PHE A 214 -10.66 9.02 -11.63
C PHE A 214 -9.47 8.12 -11.44
N LYS A 215 -9.24 7.19 -12.37
CA LYS A 215 -8.08 6.31 -12.41
C LYS A 215 -7.10 6.86 -13.43
N LEU A 216 -5.84 7.00 -13.04
CA LEU A 216 -4.69 7.27 -13.93
C LEU A 216 -3.77 6.05 -13.92
N ASP A 217 -3.54 5.41 -15.07
CA ASP A 217 -2.50 4.36 -15.17
C ASP A 217 -1.14 5.03 -15.47
N MET A 218 -0.22 4.95 -14.50
CA MET A 218 1.11 5.57 -14.58
C MET A 218 2.02 4.98 -15.66
N ARG A 219 1.65 3.86 -16.29
CA ARG A 219 2.43 3.27 -17.39
C ARG A 219 1.97 3.77 -18.76
N THR A 220 0.68 4.01 -18.90
CA THR A 220 0.08 4.47 -20.16
C THR A 220 -0.20 5.96 -20.17
N GLU A 221 -0.11 6.61 -19.00
CA GLU A 221 -0.40 8.03 -18.80
C GLU A 221 -1.84 8.40 -19.19
N CYS A 222 -2.75 7.41 -19.17
CA CYS A 222 -4.16 7.60 -19.52
C CYS A 222 -4.99 7.74 -18.26
N ALA A 223 -5.87 8.75 -18.23
CA ALA A 223 -6.87 8.89 -17.19
C ALA A 223 -8.26 8.46 -17.66
N GLN A 224 -9.05 7.89 -16.75
CA GLN A 224 -10.44 7.53 -16.98
C GLN A 224 -11.28 7.81 -15.74
N LYS A 225 -12.50 8.32 -15.94
CA LYS A 225 -13.49 8.41 -14.87
C LYS A 225 -14.11 7.03 -14.63
N LEU A 226 -14.07 6.56 -13.39
CA LEU A 226 -14.78 5.34 -13.01
C LEU A 226 -16.28 5.63 -12.91
N PRO A 227 -17.15 4.69 -13.33
CA PRO A 227 -18.61 4.86 -13.35
C PRO A 227 -19.23 4.72 -11.94
N LEU A 228 -18.63 5.34 -10.94
CA LEU A 228 -19.15 5.37 -9.57
C LEU A 228 -20.33 6.36 -9.49
N THR A 229 -21.45 5.91 -8.94
CA THR A 229 -22.71 6.70 -8.84
C THR A 229 -23.11 6.97 -7.40
N GLN A 230 -22.22 6.71 -6.45
CA GLN A 230 -22.52 6.78 -5.02
C GLN A 230 -22.54 8.23 -4.52
N LYS A 231 -23.45 8.51 -3.59
CA LYS A 231 -23.43 9.76 -2.82
C LYS A 231 -22.43 9.64 -1.67
N ALA A 232 -21.65 10.68 -1.44
CA ALA A 232 -20.70 10.75 -0.36
C ALA A 232 -20.68 12.16 0.25
N ILE A 233 -20.46 12.24 1.55
CA ILE A 233 -20.14 13.46 2.30
C ILE A 233 -18.68 13.42 2.75
N GLY A 234 -18.21 12.25 3.18
CA GLY A 234 -16.81 12.00 3.53
C GLY A 234 -16.24 10.83 2.75
N THR A 235 -14.93 10.88 2.48
CA THR A 235 -14.18 9.78 1.84
C THR A 235 -12.84 9.56 2.53
N SER A 236 -12.38 8.31 2.52
CA SER A 236 -11.05 7.91 2.94
C SER A 236 -10.59 6.68 2.17
N VAL A 237 -9.29 6.41 2.19
CA VAL A 237 -8.68 5.27 1.48
C VAL A 237 -7.79 4.54 2.46
N SER A 238 -7.85 3.21 2.42
CA SER A 238 -6.82 2.37 3.04
C SER A 238 -6.64 1.07 2.28
N GLY A 239 -5.38 0.78 1.96
CA GLY A 239 -5.01 -0.30 1.04
C GLY A 239 -5.72 -0.15 -0.30
N THR A 240 -6.46 -1.19 -0.69
CA THR A 240 -7.25 -1.19 -1.93
C THR A 240 -8.67 -0.66 -1.76
N LYS A 241 -9.08 -0.30 -0.53
CA LYS A 241 -10.48 0.06 -0.25
C LYS A 241 -10.67 1.57 -0.16
N LEU A 242 -11.68 2.03 -0.87
CA LEU A 242 -12.28 3.36 -0.73
C LEU A 242 -13.43 3.27 0.27
N TYR A 243 -13.33 4.01 1.36
CA TYR A 243 -14.39 4.17 2.35
C TYR A 243 -15.12 5.49 2.15
N PHE A 244 -16.43 5.49 2.27
CA PHE A 244 -17.22 6.71 2.19
C PHE A 244 -18.48 6.64 3.06
N THR A 245 -18.99 7.82 3.44
CA THR A 245 -20.25 7.95 4.17
C THR A 245 -21.21 8.77 3.34
N ASP A 246 -22.49 8.41 3.30
CA ASP A 246 -23.53 9.14 2.55
C ASP A 246 -24.19 10.26 3.37
N GLY A 247 -23.73 10.47 4.61
CA GLY A 247 -24.30 11.45 5.53
C GLY A 247 -25.38 10.91 6.45
N THR A 248 -25.90 9.71 6.18
CA THR A 248 -26.67 8.98 7.19
C THR A 248 -25.69 8.53 8.27
N ARG A 249 -25.97 8.91 9.53
CA ARG A 249 -25.01 8.88 10.64
C ARG A 249 -24.53 7.49 11.05
N GLU A 250 -24.98 6.43 10.37
CA GLU A 250 -24.86 5.05 10.81
C GLU A 250 -24.18 4.11 9.79
N THR A 251 -23.89 4.56 8.56
CA THR A 251 -23.38 3.64 7.53
C THR A 251 -22.04 4.09 6.95
N LEU A 252 -21.03 3.24 7.13
CA LEU A 252 -19.76 3.32 6.40
C LEU A 252 -19.80 2.32 5.24
N TRP A 253 -19.60 2.83 4.04
CA TRP A 253 -19.56 2.02 2.82
C TRP A 253 -18.11 1.83 2.36
N ALA A 254 -17.82 0.68 1.74
CA ALA A 254 -16.52 0.39 1.16
C ALA A 254 -16.63 -0.11 -0.29
N ILE A 255 -15.76 0.39 -1.17
CA ILE A 255 -15.55 -0.08 -2.55
C ILE A 255 -14.12 -0.60 -2.67
N ASP A 256 -13.95 -1.80 -3.20
CA ASP A 256 -12.62 -2.32 -3.55
C ASP A 256 -12.18 -1.76 -4.90
N LEU A 257 -11.06 -1.06 -4.91
CA LEU A 257 -10.46 -0.45 -6.09
C LEU A 257 -9.54 -1.43 -6.84
N LEU A 258 -9.18 -2.58 -6.25
CA LEU A 258 -8.28 -3.56 -6.87
C LEU A 258 -8.74 -4.08 -8.24
N PRO A 259 -10.03 -4.41 -8.46
CA PRO A 259 -10.51 -4.85 -9.77
C PRO A 259 -10.22 -3.80 -10.86
N TYR A 260 -10.42 -2.53 -10.54
CA TYR A 260 -10.17 -1.42 -11.47
C TYR A 260 -8.68 -1.19 -11.75
N ALA A 261 -7.78 -1.60 -10.85
CA ALA A 261 -6.33 -1.56 -11.08
C ALA A 261 -5.86 -2.68 -12.02
N SER A 262 -6.60 -3.80 -12.08
CA SER A 262 -6.22 -5.01 -12.84
C SER A 262 -6.73 -5.07 -14.28
N GLU A 263 -7.75 -4.26 -14.62
CA GLU A 263 -8.28 -4.22 -15.98
C GLU A 263 -7.33 -3.51 -16.95
N THR A 264 -6.51 -4.31 -17.65
CA THR A 264 -5.99 -3.95 -18.98
C THR A 264 -7.16 -3.94 -19.95
N GLN A 265 -7.87 -2.82 -20.07
CA GLN A 265 -8.89 -2.68 -21.11
C GLN A 265 -8.20 -2.53 -22.49
N SER A 266 -8.55 -3.50 -23.34
CA SER A 266 -8.66 -3.46 -24.80
C SER A 266 -7.50 -2.85 -25.62
N SER A 267 -6.73 -3.79 -26.19
CA SER A 267 -6.23 -3.78 -27.56
C SER A 267 -6.97 -2.83 -28.52
N GLU A 268 -6.26 -1.83 -29.05
CA GLU A 268 -6.39 -1.45 -30.48
C GLU A 268 -5.33 -0.47 -30.99
N HIS A 269 -4.45 0.12 -30.16
CA HIS A 269 -3.51 1.15 -30.65
C HIS A 269 -2.03 0.98 -30.31
N GLN A 270 -1.56 -0.25 -30.06
CA GLN A 270 -0.11 -0.54 -30.05
C GLN A 270 0.28 -1.31 -31.31
N LEU A 271 0.32 -0.61 -32.45
CA LEU A 271 1.09 -1.09 -33.59
C LEU A 271 2.56 -1.10 -33.17
N LEU A 272 3.07 -2.29 -32.86
CA LEU A 272 4.49 -2.56 -32.59
C LEU A 272 5.35 -1.86 -33.65
N GLN A 273 6.09 -0.84 -33.23
CA GLN A 273 7.17 -0.25 -34.03
C GLN A 273 8.25 -1.33 -34.19
N PHE A 274 8.21 -2.06 -35.30
CA PHE A 274 9.16 -3.13 -35.59
C PHE A 274 10.36 -2.59 -36.38
N GLU A 275 11.56 -2.77 -35.86
CA GLU A 275 12.83 -2.47 -36.53
C GLU A 275 13.39 -3.71 -37.23
N CYS A 276 13.69 -3.58 -38.53
CA CYS A 276 14.18 -4.70 -39.34
C CYS A 276 15.62 -5.10 -38.97
N PRO A 277 15.93 -6.37 -38.65
CA PRO A 277 17.28 -6.78 -38.26
C PRO A 277 18.33 -6.74 -39.40
N VAL A 278 17.91 -6.42 -40.63
CA VAL A 278 18.79 -6.37 -41.81
C VAL A 278 19.15 -4.94 -42.19
N CYS A 279 18.19 -4.02 -42.16
CA CYS A 279 18.42 -2.61 -42.50
C CYS A 279 18.31 -1.64 -41.33
N PHE A 280 17.88 -2.11 -40.15
CA PHE A 280 17.67 -1.30 -38.94
C PHE A 280 16.64 -0.16 -39.11
N GLU A 281 15.77 -0.26 -40.13
CA GLU A 281 14.68 0.69 -40.35
C GLU A 281 13.37 0.18 -39.77
N LEU A 282 12.53 1.11 -39.30
CA LEU A 282 11.17 0.82 -38.87
C LEU A 282 10.30 0.38 -40.05
N ALA A 283 9.75 -0.83 -40.00
CA ALA A 283 8.90 -1.36 -41.06
C ALA A 283 7.43 -1.25 -40.70
N SER A 284 6.66 -0.52 -41.50
CA SER A 284 5.20 -0.43 -41.39
C SER A 284 4.49 -1.73 -41.78
N LYS A 285 5.14 -2.61 -42.54
CA LYS A 285 4.61 -3.90 -43.02
C LYS A 285 5.67 -5.00 -42.95
N PRO A 286 5.96 -5.54 -41.75
CA PRO A 286 6.92 -6.63 -41.62
C PRO A 286 6.42 -7.92 -42.26
N LYS A 287 7.36 -8.70 -42.76
CA LYS A 287 7.22 -10.03 -43.37
C LYS A 287 7.67 -11.09 -42.38
N VAL A 288 6.96 -12.21 -42.31
CA VAL A 288 7.22 -13.28 -41.32
C VAL A 288 7.88 -14.47 -41.98
N PHE A 289 9.00 -14.95 -41.41
CA PHE A 289 9.59 -16.23 -41.75
C PHE A 289 8.75 -17.41 -41.21
N PRO A 290 8.88 -18.63 -41.75
CA PRO A 290 8.25 -19.82 -41.18
C PRO A 290 8.68 -20.10 -39.72
N CYS A 291 9.88 -19.67 -39.31
CA CYS A 291 10.34 -19.71 -37.92
C CYS A 291 9.76 -18.61 -37.01
N GLY A 292 8.90 -17.72 -37.52
CA GLY A 292 8.23 -16.67 -36.75
C GLY A 292 8.96 -15.34 -36.65
N HIS A 293 10.22 -15.26 -37.09
CA HIS A 293 10.98 -14.00 -37.10
C HIS A 293 10.52 -13.04 -38.21
N LEU A 294 10.77 -11.74 -38.01
CA LEU A 294 10.29 -10.67 -38.89
C LEU A 294 11.43 -9.97 -39.65
N ILE A 295 11.13 -9.48 -40.86
CA ILE A 295 11.97 -8.56 -41.67
C ILE A 295 11.11 -7.54 -42.41
N CYS A 296 11.68 -6.46 -42.94
CA CYS A 296 10.95 -5.57 -43.84
C CYS A 296 10.83 -6.15 -45.26
N SER A 297 9.80 -5.73 -46.01
CA SER A 297 9.57 -6.17 -47.39
C SER A 297 10.74 -5.87 -48.34
N GLY A 298 11.48 -4.77 -48.09
CA GLY A 298 12.67 -4.43 -48.88
C GLY A 298 13.83 -5.39 -48.64
N CYS A 299 13.99 -5.88 -47.40
CA CYS A 299 15.06 -6.81 -47.07
C CYS A 299 14.77 -8.25 -47.51
N GLU A 300 13.51 -8.65 -47.68
CA GLU A 300 13.16 -9.95 -48.28
C GLU A 300 13.86 -10.14 -49.62
N VAL A 301 13.82 -9.13 -50.50
CA VAL A 301 14.43 -9.18 -51.84
C VAL A 301 15.95 -9.26 -51.75
N LYS A 302 16.56 -8.52 -50.81
CA LYS A 302 18.03 -8.44 -50.66
C LYS A 302 18.66 -9.74 -50.18
N ILE A 303 17.98 -10.49 -49.34
CA ILE A 303 18.51 -11.72 -48.71
C ILE A 303 18.03 -13.01 -49.40
N THR A 304 17.30 -12.86 -50.51
CA THR A 304 16.82 -13.98 -51.33
C THR A 304 17.85 -14.36 -52.37
N VAL A 305 18.17 -15.65 -52.47
CA VAL A 305 18.97 -16.23 -53.56
C VAL A 305 18.05 -17.03 -54.47
N VAL A 306 18.10 -16.82 -55.79
CA VAL A 306 17.22 -17.50 -56.75
C VAL A 306 17.98 -18.56 -57.52
N ASP A 307 17.47 -19.79 -57.49
CA ASP A 307 17.89 -20.89 -58.36
C ASP A 307 16.98 -20.93 -59.60
N GLN A 308 17.54 -20.50 -60.73
CA GLN A 308 16.82 -20.44 -62.00
C GLN A 308 16.51 -21.83 -62.58
N LEU A 309 17.31 -22.85 -62.28
CA LEU A 309 17.15 -24.21 -62.82
C LEU A 309 15.93 -24.91 -62.22
N HIS A 310 15.72 -24.73 -60.91
CA HIS A 310 14.64 -25.40 -60.18
C HIS A 310 13.42 -24.50 -59.93
N HIS A 311 13.44 -23.25 -60.41
CA HIS A 311 12.41 -22.24 -60.15
C HIS A 311 12.11 -22.05 -58.65
N LEU A 312 13.15 -22.16 -57.81
CA LEU A 312 13.09 -21.97 -56.37
C LEU A 312 13.90 -20.74 -55.96
N LYS A 313 13.52 -20.16 -54.83
CA LYS A 313 14.31 -19.16 -54.13
C LYS A 313 14.58 -19.62 -52.71
N THR A 314 15.80 -19.45 -52.26
CA THR A 314 16.23 -19.73 -50.89
C THR A 314 16.32 -18.43 -50.14
N ILE A 315 15.70 -18.37 -48.96
CA ILE A 315 15.81 -17.24 -48.05
C ILE A 315 16.27 -17.74 -46.68
N VAL A 316 17.26 -17.07 -46.10
CA VAL A 316 17.83 -17.43 -44.79
C VAL A 316 17.36 -16.44 -43.74
N CYS A 317 16.84 -16.93 -42.61
CA CYS A 317 16.45 -16.07 -41.52
C CYS A 317 17.68 -15.41 -40.88
N PRO A 318 17.78 -14.08 -40.81
CA PRO A 318 18.93 -13.41 -40.22
C PRO A 318 19.05 -13.57 -38.70
N ARG A 319 18.00 -14.08 -38.02
CA ARG A 319 18.00 -14.29 -36.57
C ARG A 319 18.38 -15.71 -36.14
N CYS A 320 17.80 -16.73 -36.79
CA CYS A 320 18.05 -18.13 -36.43
C CYS A 320 18.86 -18.91 -37.47
N CYS A 321 19.26 -18.28 -38.58
CA CYS A 321 20.01 -18.88 -39.69
C CYS A 321 19.29 -20.06 -40.39
N GLU A 322 18.01 -20.29 -40.10
CA GLU A 322 17.23 -21.33 -40.76
C GLU A 322 16.94 -20.94 -42.21
N SER A 323 17.10 -21.91 -43.14
CA SER A 323 16.97 -21.71 -44.57
C SER A 323 15.63 -22.24 -45.07
N PHE A 324 14.94 -21.44 -45.90
CA PHE A 324 13.64 -21.80 -46.45
C PHE A 324 13.66 -21.73 -47.97
N ASN A 325 13.24 -22.82 -48.62
CA ASN A 325 13.07 -22.89 -50.06
C ASN A 325 11.61 -22.60 -50.41
N LEU A 326 11.38 -21.57 -51.23
CA LEU A 326 10.07 -21.11 -51.66
C LEU A 326 10.03 -21.08 -53.20
N PRO A 327 8.87 -21.32 -53.84
CA PRO A 327 8.73 -21.01 -55.27
C PRO A 327 9.03 -19.53 -55.54
N VAL A 328 9.67 -19.21 -56.67
CA VAL A 328 10.08 -17.82 -57.00
C VAL A 328 8.91 -16.82 -56.91
N ALA A 329 7.71 -17.25 -57.32
CA ALA A 329 6.50 -16.42 -57.29
C ALA A 329 5.94 -16.17 -55.87
N LYS A 330 6.32 -16.96 -54.87
CA LYS A 330 5.75 -16.90 -53.51
C LYS A 330 6.55 -15.94 -52.63
N LYS A 331 5.93 -14.87 -52.15
CA LYS A 331 6.56 -13.94 -51.17
C LYS A 331 6.38 -14.44 -49.74
N LEU A 332 7.23 -13.99 -48.82
CA LEU A 332 6.93 -14.13 -47.40
C LEU A 332 5.58 -13.44 -47.09
N PRO A 333 4.78 -14.01 -46.17
CA PRO A 333 3.53 -13.39 -45.77
C PRO A 333 3.78 -12.10 -44.98
N VAL A 334 2.94 -11.09 -45.16
CA VAL A 334 2.95 -9.88 -44.32
C VAL A 334 2.33 -10.24 -42.97
N PHE A 335 2.93 -9.79 -41.87
CA PHE A 335 2.48 -10.06 -40.50
C PHE A 335 1.00 -9.69 -40.27
N GLY A 336 0.51 -8.63 -40.91
CA GLY A 336 -0.91 -8.24 -40.88
C GLY A 336 -1.83 -9.11 -41.75
N ASP A 337 -1.35 -9.58 -42.90
CA ASP A 337 -2.16 -10.35 -43.86
C ASP A 337 -2.40 -11.81 -43.41
N LEU A 338 -1.55 -12.32 -42.51
CA LEU A 338 -1.75 -13.61 -41.85
C LEU A 338 -2.98 -13.65 -40.94
N GLN A 339 -3.58 -12.50 -40.64
CA GLN A 339 -4.82 -12.42 -39.86
C GLN A 339 -6.08 -12.70 -40.72
N GLY A 340 -5.98 -12.69 -42.06
CA GLY A 340 -7.15 -12.62 -42.96
C GLY A 340 -7.50 -13.84 -43.83
N SER A 341 -6.71 -14.93 -43.87
CA SER A 341 -7.06 -16.08 -44.73
C SER A 341 -6.72 -17.44 -44.11
N THR A 342 -7.77 -18.19 -43.82
CA THR A 342 -7.85 -19.54 -43.19
C THR A 342 -7.17 -19.66 -41.82
N PRO A 343 -7.96 -19.87 -40.75
CA PRO A 343 -7.42 -19.94 -39.40
C PRO A 343 -6.66 -21.27 -39.24
N ARG A 344 -5.33 -21.24 -39.22
CA ARG A 344 -4.73 -21.85 -38.02
C ARG A 344 -5.16 -20.91 -36.93
N LYS A 345 -6.30 -21.26 -36.28
CA LYS A 345 -6.81 -20.55 -35.11
C LYS A 345 -5.56 -20.13 -34.36
N PRO A 346 -5.28 -18.82 -34.17
CA PRO A 346 -4.67 -18.47 -32.91
C PRO A 346 -5.60 -19.20 -31.93
N LEU A 347 -5.08 -20.21 -31.23
CA LEU A 347 -5.71 -20.55 -29.99
C LEU A 347 -5.78 -19.17 -29.35
N ASN A 348 -7.00 -18.65 -29.27
CA ASN A 348 -7.26 -17.47 -28.48
C ASN A 348 -6.39 -17.68 -27.24
N THR A 349 -5.82 -16.63 -26.72
CA THR A 349 -5.44 -16.59 -25.31
C THR A 349 -6.69 -16.81 -24.43
N THR A 350 -7.50 -17.84 -24.73
CA THR A 350 -8.12 -18.74 -23.77
C THR A 350 -7.17 -18.91 -22.61
N ALA A 351 -7.75 -18.90 -21.42
CA ALA A 351 -7.11 -19.13 -20.14
C ALA A 351 -6.35 -20.48 -20.02
N ASP A 352 -6.09 -21.17 -21.13
CA ASP A 352 -5.59 -22.54 -21.23
C ASP A 352 -4.23 -22.69 -21.93
N SER A 353 -3.47 -21.60 -22.00
CA SER A 353 -2.07 -21.62 -22.45
C SER A 353 -1.13 -21.06 -21.39
N VAL A 354 0.13 -21.49 -21.41
CA VAL A 354 1.19 -21.08 -20.47
C VAL A 354 2.44 -20.68 -21.23
N ARG A 355 3.31 -19.88 -20.61
CA ARG A 355 4.55 -19.40 -21.23
C ARG A 355 5.71 -20.31 -20.85
N CYS A 356 6.44 -20.82 -21.84
CA CYS A 356 7.70 -21.52 -21.63
C CYS A 356 8.72 -20.58 -20.98
N ILE A 357 9.33 -20.99 -19.87
CA ILE A 357 10.29 -20.16 -19.16
C ILE A 357 11.59 -19.97 -19.95
N SER A 358 12.00 -20.99 -20.72
CA SER A 358 13.28 -21.00 -21.45
C SER A 358 13.21 -20.17 -22.74
N CYS A 359 12.26 -20.46 -23.65
CA CYS A 359 12.17 -19.76 -24.94
C CYS A 359 11.16 -18.61 -24.99
N LYS A 360 10.33 -18.43 -23.94
CA LYS A 360 9.24 -17.45 -23.85
C LYS A 360 8.05 -17.67 -24.79
N ASP A 361 8.01 -18.77 -25.53
CA ASP A 361 6.86 -19.13 -26.36
C ASP A 361 5.63 -19.51 -25.54
N THR A 362 4.45 -19.26 -26.09
CA THR A 362 3.17 -19.69 -25.53
C THR A 362 2.86 -21.12 -25.98
N VAL A 363 2.63 -22.01 -25.03
CA VAL A 363 2.25 -23.41 -25.26
C VAL A 363 0.89 -23.74 -24.62
N PRO A 364 0.04 -24.53 -25.30
CA PRO A 364 -1.16 -25.08 -24.68
C PRO A 364 -0.83 -25.88 -23.42
N LYS A 365 -1.64 -25.77 -22.34
CA LYS A 365 -1.40 -26.47 -21.07
C LYS A 365 -1.20 -27.98 -21.25
N ASN A 366 -2.01 -28.61 -22.10
CA ASN A 366 -1.91 -30.05 -22.38
C ASN A 366 -0.62 -30.48 -23.10
N ARG A 367 0.21 -29.53 -23.55
CA ARG A 367 1.52 -29.72 -24.19
C ARG A 367 2.67 -29.10 -23.40
N ALA A 368 2.41 -28.59 -22.19
CA ALA A 368 3.42 -28.05 -21.31
C ALA A 368 4.11 -29.18 -20.52
N PHE A 369 5.37 -28.93 -20.17
CA PHE A 369 6.18 -29.79 -19.32
C PHE A 369 6.64 -29.00 -18.09
N HIS A 370 6.91 -29.69 -16.98
CA HIS A 370 7.48 -29.14 -15.75
C HIS A 370 8.86 -29.75 -15.53
N CYS A 371 9.81 -28.97 -15.00
CA CYS A 371 11.13 -29.47 -14.60
C CYS A 371 11.39 -29.28 -13.09
N ASP A 372 11.36 -30.38 -12.33
CA ASP A 372 11.54 -30.38 -10.86
C ASP A 372 12.94 -29.88 -10.46
N TYR A 373 13.97 -30.18 -11.26
CA TYR A 373 15.35 -29.78 -11.00
C TYR A 373 15.53 -28.26 -11.15
N CYS A 374 15.01 -27.69 -12.25
CA CYS A 374 15.10 -26.26 -12.50
C CYS A 374 14.22 -25.44 -11.55
N ALA A 375 13.03 -25.92 -11.20
CA ALA A 375 12.17 -25.28 -10.22
C ALA A 375 12.89 -25.11 -8.87
N ARG A 376 13.48 -26.20 -8.35
CA ARG A 376 14.23 -26.20 -7.09
C ARG A 376 15.48 -25.32 -7.13
N ASN A 377 16.33 -25.50 -8.13
CA ASN A 377 17.62 -24.79 -8.19
C ASN A 377 17.48 -23.28 -8.44
N LEU A 378 16.38 -22.86 -9.05
CA LEU A 378 16.09 -21.44 -9.29
C LEU A 378 15.07 -20.86 -8.31
N GLN A 379 14.71 -21.61 -7.27
CA GLN A 379 13.72 -21.22 -6.25
C GLN A 379 12.41 -20.69 -6.84
N LYS A 380 11.90 -21.36 -7.89
CA LYS A 380 10.62 -21.03 -8.52
C LYS A 380 9.55 -22.01 -8.06
N VAL A 381 8.34 -21.50 -7.84
CA VAL A 381 7.15 -22.32 -7.55
C VAL A 381 6.87 -23.31 -8.68
N ASP A 382 7.11 -22.90 -9.93
CA ASP A 382 6.92 -23.74 -11.11
C ASP A 382 7.99 -23.43 -12.18
N PHE A 383 8.34 -24.43 -12.99
CA PHE A 383 9.26 -24.31 -14.11
C PHE A 383 8.70 -24.93 -15.40
N LEU A 384 7.81 -24.18 -16.06
CA LEU A 384 7.08 -24.64 -17.25
C LEU A 384 7.88 -24.53 -18.55
N LEU A 385 7.78 -25.55 -19.40
CA LEU A 385 8.55 -25.73 -20.63
C LEU A 385 7.65 -26.10 -21.81
N CYS A 386 8.03 -25.66 -23.01
CA CYS A 386 7.51 -26.25 -24.25
C CYS A 386 8.19 -27.60 -24.53
N GLY A 387 7.57 -28.43 -25.38
CA GLY A 387 8.14 -29.72 -25.77
C GLY A 387 9.57 -29.62 -26.31
N THR A 388 9.84 -28.67 -27.21
CA THR A 388 11.19 -28.45 -27.74
C THR A 388 12.20 -28.17 -26.62
N CYS A 389 11.87 -27.29 -25.67
CA CYS A 389 12.78 -26.99 -24.57
C CYS A 389 12.98 -28.16 -23.62
N ALA A 390 11.92 -28.92 -23.35
CA ALA A 390 11.99 -30.13 -22.54
C ALA A 390 13.00 -31.14 -23.11
N PHE A 391 13.01 -31.35 -24.43
CA PHE A 391 13.86 -32.36 -25.08
C PHE A 391 15.26 -31.85 -25.47
N GLU A 392 15.39 -30.60 -25.91
CA GLU A 392 16.66 -30.09 -26.45
C GLU A 392 17.52 -29.40 -25.38
N TYR A 393 16.91 -28.54 -24.56
CA TYR A 393 17.65 -27.69 -23.61
C TYR A 393 17.71 -28.27 -22.19
N HIS A 394 16.80 -29.19 -21.86
CA HIS A 394 16.71 -29.81 -20.54
C HIS A 394 17.07 -31.31 -20.54
N VAL A 395 17.77 -31.77 -21.58
CA VAL A 395 18.20 -33.17 -21.74
C VAL A 395 19.07 -33.67 -20.59
N LYS A 396 19.88 -32.79 -19.98
CA LYS A 396 20.84 -33.13 -18.91
C LYS A 396 20.17 -33.57 -17.61
N HIS A 397 18.89 -33.26 -17.42
CA HIS A 397 18.10 -33.67 -16.27
C HIS A 397 16.69 -34.06 -16.74
N SER A 398 16.63 -34.80 -17.86
CA SER A 398 15.39 -35.23 -18.51
C SER A 398 14.51 -36.09 -17.60
N GLU A 399 15.11 -36.84 -16.68
CA GLU A 399 14.43 -37.59 -15.61
C GLU A 399 13.62 -36.70 -14.65
N SER A 400 13.99 -35.42 -14.53
CA SER A 400 13.25 -34.42 -13.75
C SER A 400 12.23 -33.64 -14.57
N VAL A 401 12.12 -33.92 -15.89
CA VAL A 401 11.17 -33.27 -16.78
C VAL A 401 9.94 -34.16 -16.94
N LYS A 402 8.80 -33.68 -16.46
CA LYS A 402 7.51 -34.38 -16.50
C LYS A 402 6.51 -33.60 -17.32
N LYS A 403 5.45 -34.25 -17.81
CA LYS A 403 4.31 -33.53 -18.38
C LYS A 403 3.69 -32.66 -17.28
N ALA A 404 3.37 -31.40 -17.59
CA ALA A 404 2.78 -30.50 -16.61
C ALA A 404 1.32 -30.89 -16.33
N GLU A 405 0.98 -31.02 -15.05
CA GLU A 405 -0.38 -31.19 -14.55
C GLU A 405 -0.78 -29.93 -13.82
N PHE A 406 -1.97 -29.42 -14.12
CA PHE A 406 -2.45 -28.14 -13.57
C PHE A 406 -3.56 -28.41 -12.57
N ALA A 407 -3.33 -28.02 -11.32
CA ALA A 407 -4.36 -28.06 -10.30
C ALA A 407 -5.54 -27.16 -10.69
N THR A 408 -6.74 -27.69 -10.52
CA THR A 408 -8.00 -26.94 -10.61
C THR A 408 -8.08 -25.92 -9.48
N GLU A 409 -8.90 -24.88 -9.67
CA GLU A 409 -9.13 -23.88 -8.61
C GLU A 409 -9.76 -24.51 -7.35
N THR A 410 -10.53 -25.58 -7.50
CA THR A 410 -11.10 -26.34 -6.37
C THR A 410 -10.00 -27.07 -5.60
N GLU A 411 -9.12 -27.82 -6.27
CA GLU A 411 -8.00 -28.52 -5.62
C GLU A 411 -7.05 -27.56 -4.91
N LYS A 412 -6.73 -26.42 -5.55
CA LYS A 412 -5.92 -25.36 -4.91
C LYS A 412 -6.60 -24.85 -3.66
N ARG A 413 -7.91 -24.54 -3.74
CA ARG A 413 -8.67 -24.02 -2.60
C ARG A 413 -8.72 -25.02 -1.46
N GLU A 414 -8.98 -26.30 -1.74
CA GLU A 414 -9.08 -27.34 -0.72
C GLU A 414 -7.73 -27.59 -0.02
N LEU A 415 -6.64 -27.69 -0.79
CA LEU A 415 -5.30 -27.86 -0.25
C LEU A 415 -4.85 -26.64 0.56
N LEU A 416 -5.04 -25.42 0.03
CA LEU A 416 -4.65 -24.21 0.73
C LEU A 416 -5.53 -23.93 1.95
N LYS A 417 -6.81 -24.31 1.93
CA LYS A 417 -7.70 -24.14 3.07
C LYS A 417 -7.19 -24.90 4.30
N GLY A 418 -6.72 -26.14 4.13
CA GLY A 418 -6.16 -26.92 5.24
C GLY A 418 -4.94 -26.23 5.87
N ILE A 419 -3.97 -25.84 5.03
CA ILE A 419 -2.74 -25.16 5.48
C ILE A 419 -3.07 -23.80 6.14
N LEU A 420 -3.97 -23.02 5.55
CA LEU A 420 -4.37 -21.73 6.10
C LEU A 420 -5.09 -21.90 7.44
N SER A 421 -5.95 -22.91 7.58
CA SER A 421 -6.61 -23.22 8.86
C SER A 421 -5.60 -23.61 9.94
N GLU A 422 -4.59 -24.42 9.63
CA GLU A 422 -3.51 -24.76 10.59
C GLU A 422 -2.72 -23.51 11.02
N LEU A 423 -2.39 -22.62 10.08
CA LEU A 423 -1.69 -21.35 10.39
C LEU A 423 -2.56 -20.39 11.20
N GLU A 424 -3.86 -20.34 10.92
CA GLU A 424 -4.84 -19.58 11.68
C GLU A 424 -4.97 -20.13 13.11
N GLU A 425 -4.97 -21.45 13.30
CA GLU A 425 -4.99 -22.10 14.60
C GLU A 425 -3.75 -21.74 15.43
N VAL A 426 -2.55 -21.81 14.86
CA VAL A 426 -1.30 -21.40 15.54
C VAL A 426 -1.34 -19.92 15.93
N THR A 427 -1.86 -19.06 15.04
CA THR A 427 -2.01 -17.63 15.32
C THR A 427 -3.02 -17.38 16.43
N HIS A 428 -4.13 -18.11 16.43
CA HIS A 428 -5.17 -18.03 17.44
C HIS A 428 -4.68 -18.53 18.81
N GLU A 429 -3.95 -19.66 18.84
CA GLU A 429 -3.34 -20.19 20.05
C GLU A 429 -2.35 -19.19 20.66
N LYS A 430 -1.42 -18.67 19.85
CA LYS A 430 -0.49 -17.60 20.27
C LYS A 430 -1.24 -16.42 20.89
N ASN A 431 -2.27 -15.91 20.22
CA ASN A 431 -3.01 -14.75 20.72
C ASN A 431 -3.78 -15.06 22.01
N THR A 432 -4.32 -16.28 22.14
CA THR A 432 -4.99 -16.75 23.36
C THR A 432 -4.02 -16.84 24.52
N THR A 433 -2.84 -17.44 24.31
CA THR A 433 -1.77 -17.52 25.32
C THR A 433 -1.30 -16.14 25.76
N ILE A 434 -1.05 -15.22 24.81
CA ILE A 434 -0.67 -13.83 25.11
C ILE A 434 -1.74 -13.15 25.97
N THR A 435 -3.01 -13.30 25.60
CA THR A 435 -4.13 -12.68 26.33
C THR A 435 -4.25 -13.24 27.76
N GLU A 436 -4.12 -14.56 27.92
CA GLU A 436 -4.20 -15.21 29.22
C GLU A 436 -3.05 -14.78 30.14
N VAL A 437 -1.82 -14.79 29.63
CA VAL A 437 -0.62 -14.37 30.37
C VAL A 437 -0.73 -12.91 30.77
N THR A 438 -1.14 -12.03 29.84
CA THR A 438 -1.31 -10.60 30.10
C THR A 438 -2.37 -10.34 31.17
N SER A 439 -3.52 -11.01 31.09
CA SER A 439 -4.61 -10.86 32.08
C SER A 439 -4.17 -11.34 33.48
N LYS A 440 -3.50 -12.48 33.57
CA LYS A 440 -2.98 -13.01 34.85
C LYS A 440 -1.92 -12.09 35.45
N LEU A 441 -1.04 -11.56 34.61
CA LEU A 441 0.00 -10.63 35.05
C LEU A 441 -0.59 -9.30 35.54
N GLN A 442 -1.52 -8.72 34.77
CA GLN A 442 -2.21 -7.48 35.13
C GLN A 442 -2.94 -7.61 36.48
N LYS A 443 -3.68 -8.71 36.69
CA LYS A 443 -4.36 -8.99 37.97
C LYS A 443 -3.39 -9.05 39.15
N LYS A 444 -2.23 -9.70 38.98
CA LYS A 444 -1.20 -9.76 40.02
C LYS A 444 -0.60 -8.38 40.32
N ILE A 445 -0.26 -7.61 39.30
CA ILE A 445 0.27 -6.24 39.46
C ILE A 445 -0.72 -5.37 40.25
N VAL A 446 -1.98 -5.34 39.83
CA VAL A 446 -3.03 -4.55 40.49
C VAL A 446 -3.17 -4.97 41.96
N SER A 447 -3.24 -6.27 42.24
CA SER A 447 -3.36 -6.78 43.61
C SER A 447 -2.20 -6.36 44.53
N HIS A 448 -0.96 -6.35 44.02
CA HIS A 448 0.20 -5.87 44.77
C HIS A 448 0.11 -4.38 45.12
N TYR A 449 -0.28 -3.53 44.15
CA TYR A 449 -0.40 -2.08 44.37
C TYR A 449 -1.61 -1.70 45.22
N GLU A 450 -2.76 -2.35 45.08
CA GLU A 450 -3.93 -2.13 45.95
C GLU A 450 -3.59 -2.35 47.43
N GLY A 451 -2.75 -3.35 47.73
CA GLY A 451 -2.26 -3.62 49.07
C GLY A 451 -1.41 -2.48 49.63
N MET A 452 -0.60 -1.82 48.80
CA MET A 452 0.21 -0.66 49.18
C MET A 452 -0.65 0.60 49.34
N GLU A 453 -1.56 0.86 48.41
CA GLU A 453 -2.46 2.03 48.46
C GLU A 453 -3.29 2.06 49.75
N LYS A 454 -3.77 0.90 50.22
CA LYS A 454 -4.48 0.81 51.50
C LYS A 454 -3.62 1.28 52.67
N VAL A 455 -2.33 0.92 52.69
CA VAL A 455 -1.41 1.36 53.75
C VAL A 455 -1.14 2.87 53.64
N VAL A 456 -0.93 3.38 52.43
CA VAL A 456 -0.76 4.82 52.18
C VAL A 456 -1.95 5.62 52.70
N LYS A 457 -3.19 5.21 52.39
CA LYS A 457 -4.40 5.88 52.88
C LYS A 457 -4.47 5.91 54.41
N VAL A 458 -4.10 4.81 55.09
CA VAL A 458 -4.05 4.77 56.56
C VAL A 458 -3.01 5.76 57.13
N ILE A 459 -1.84 5.87 56.49
CA ILE A 459 -0.80 6.83 56.86
C ILE A 459 -1.32 8.26 56.67
N GLU A 460 -1.91 8.57 55.51
CA GLU A 460 -2.48 9.89 55.20
C GLU A 460 -3.55 10.31 56.21
N GLU A 461 -4.47 9.42 56.55
CA GLU A 461 -5.50 9.67 57.57
C GLU A 461 -4.91 9.93 58.96
N ARG A 462 -3.86 9.18 59.35
CA ARG A 462 -3.16 9.41 60.62
C ARG A 462 -2.44 10.75 60.64
N VAL A 463 -1.71 11.08 59.57
CA VAL A 463 -1.04 12.36 59.41
C VAL A 463 -2.04 13.52 59.49
N LYS A 464 -3.21 13.36 58.85
CA LYS A 464 -4.30 14.35 58.93
C LYS A 464 -4.79 14.52 60.36
N LYS A 465 -5.08 13.43 61.09
CA LYS A 465 -5.51 13.47 62.50
C LYS A 465 -4.48 14.14 63.41
N VAL A 466 -3.19 13.90 63.18
CA VAL A 466 -2.10 14.57 63.93
C VAL A 466 -2.08 16.07 63.64
N LYS A 467 -2.21 16.48 62.37
CA LYS A 467 -2.23 17.90 61.97
C LYS A 467 -3.42 18.67 62.55
N GLU A 468 -4.58 18.03 62.63
CA GLU A 468 -5.81 18.65 63.14
C GLU A 468 -5.84 18.77 64.69
N ASN A 469 -4.99 18.02 65.40
CA ASN A 469 -4.96 18.04 66.86
C ASN A 469 -4.04 19.15 67.41
N VAL A 470 -4.63 20.33 67.64
CA VAL A 470 -3.94 21.53 68.14
C VAL A 470 -3.35 21.37 69.54
N LEU A 471 -3.86 20.42 70.34
CA LEU A 471 -3.45 20.19 71.73
C LEU A 471 -2.54 18.96 71.90
N ILE A 472 -1.96 18.44 70.80
CA ILE A 472 -1.07 17.29 70.88
C ILE A 472 0.18 17.62 71.71
N THR A 473 0.50 16.77 72.68
CA THR A 473 1.73 16.93 73.47
C THR A 473 2.94 16.48 72.65
N LYS A 474 4.13 17.02 72.96
CA LYS A 474 5.38 16.62 72.30
C LYS A 474 5.60 15.10 72.36
N ASN A 475 5.40 14.49 73.53
CA ASN A 475 5.57 13.04 73.69
C ASN A 475 4.59 12.23 72.83
N ALA A 476 3.34 12.69 72.68
CA ALA A 476 2.36 12.03 71.82
C ALA A 476 2.69 12.20 70.33
N LEU A 477 3.19 13.38 69.94
CA LEU A 477 3.66 13.64 68.58
C LEU A 477 4.85 12.76 68.22
N ASP A 478 5.84 12.67 69.11
CA ASP A 478 7.03 11.84 68.91
C ASP A 478 6.64 10.35 68.80
N ALA A 479 5.74 9.86 69.67
CA ALA A 479 5.24 8.50 69.62
C ALA A 479 4.46 8.18 68.31
N GLU A 480 3.67 9.13 67.79
CA GLU A 480 2.96 8.92 66.53
C GLU A 480 3.89 9.03 65.31
N ALA A 481 4.92 9.90 65.39
CA ALA A 481 5.95 10.00 64.37
C ALA A 481 6.73 8.68 64.22
N GLU A 482 7.08 8.02 65.33
CA GLU A 482 7.73 6.69 65.27
C GLU A 482 6.82 5.64 64.61
N LYS A 483 5.53 5.58 64.94
CA LYS A 483 4.59 4.67 64.26
C LYS A 483 4.49 4.95 62.75
N LEU A 484 4.48 6.21 62.35
CA LEU A 484 4.43 6.59 60.93
C LEU A 484 5.72 6.19 60.21
N LYS A 485 6.89 6.29 60.86
CA LYS A 485 8.16 5.79 60.33
C LYS A 485 8.14 4.27 60.16
N ASP A 486 7.61 3.52 61.13
CA ASP A 486 7.48 2.06 61.02
C ASP A 486 6.59 1.66 59.82
N GLN A 487 5.47 2.36 59.62
CA GLN A 487 4.57 2.13 58.47
C GLN A 487 5.22 2.54 57.14
N GLN A 488 6.00 3.62 57.12
CA GLN A 488 6.79 4.03 55.95
C GLN A 488 7.83 2.96 55.59
N LEU A 489 8.53 2.40 56.59
CA LEU A 489 9.51 1.34 56.38
C LEU A 489 8.84 0.09 55.79
N ALA A 490 7.66 -0.29 56.29
CA ALA A 490 6.88 -1.39 55.74
C ALA A 490 6.48 -1.18 54.26
N ILE A 491 6.16 0.06 53.85
CA ILE A 491 5.92 0.39 52.44
C ILE A 491 7.19 0.22 51.61
N GLN A 492 8.35 0.67 52.12
CA GLN A 492 9.62 0.53 51.41
C GLN A 492 10.02 -0.93 51.23
N GLN A 493 9.78 -1.77 52.25
CA GLN A 493 9.99 -3.22 52.17
C GLN A 493 9.11 -3.85 51.08
N LYS A 494 7.80 -3.55 51.07
CA LYS A 494 6.89 -4.04 50.01
C LYS A 494 7.29 -3.55 48.61
N LYS A 495 7.78 -2.32 48.49
CA LYS A 495 8.27 -1.78 47.23
C LYS A 495 9.50 -2.57 46.73
N ALA A 496 10.40 -2.94 47.63
CA ALA A 496 11.55 -3.78 47.30
C ALA A 496 11.10 -5.20 46.88
N GLU A 497 10.16 -5.81 47.60
CA GLU A 497 9.58 -7.12 47.23
C GLU A 497 8.96 -7.12 45.83
N ILE A 498 8.21 -6.06 45.48
CA ILE A 498 7.62 -5.91 44.13
C ILE A 498 8.71 -5.74 43.07
N ALA A 499 9.79 -5.01 43.38
CA ALA A 499 10.90 -4.82 42.45
C ALA A 499 11.65 -6.14 42.20
N GLU A 500 11.89 -6.93 43.24
CA GLU A 500 12.48 -8.26 43.15
C GLU A 500 11.58 -9.21 42.34
N TRP A 501 10.28 -9.25 42.65
CA TRP A 501 9.30 -10.02 41.88
C TRP A 501 9.25 -9.61 40.41
N LYS A 502 9.33 -8.31 40.09
CA LYS A 502 9.40 -7.81 38.72
C LYS A 502 10.64 -8.34 38.00
N ASN A 503 11.80 -8.33 38.64
CA ASN A 503 13.04 -8.81 38.02
C ASN A 503 13.00 -10.32 37.79
N ASP A 504 12.54 -11.11 38.78
CA ASP A 504 12.35 -12.57 38.64
C ASP A 504 11.37 -12.91 37.50
N LEU A 505 10.33 -12.08 37.32
CA LEU A 505 9.40 -12.24 36.20
C LEU A 505 10.07 -11.95 34.86
N LEU A 506 10.88 -10.90 34.76
CA LEU A 506 11.59 -10.55 33.52
C LEU A 506 12.63 -11.61 33.15
N GLU A 507 13.39 -12.12 34.12
CA GLU A 507 14.34 -13.22 33.89
C GLU A 507 13.66 -14.52 33.43
N LYS A 508 12.41 -14.76 33.84
CA LYS A 508 11.62 -15.92 33.38
C LYS A 508 11.02 -15.76 31.98
N LEU A 509 10.99 -14.54 31.45
CA LEU A 509 10.45 -14.22 30.12
C LEU A 509 11.53 -14.14 29.03
N GLU A 510 12.78 -13.89 29.42
CA GLU A 510 13.98 -14.03 28.58
C GLU A 510 14.35 -15.52 28.39
#